data_AF-A0A968XWZ2-F1
#
_entry.id   AF-A0A968XWZ2-F1
#
_cell.length_a   1.000
_cell.length_b   1.000
_cell.length_c   1.000
_cell.angle_alpha   90.00
_cell.angle_beta   90.00
_cell.angle_gamma   90.00
#
_symmetry.space_group_name_H-M   'P 1'
#
loop_
_entity.id
_entity.type
_entity.pdbx_description
1 polymer ?
#
loop_
_entity_poly.entity_id
_entity_poly.type
_entity_poly.pdbx_seq_one_letter_code
_entity_poly.pdbx_strand_id
1 'polypeptide(L)'
;MLSNAFKFTPEGTVSLQISASRRNGTYYLRATVADTGIGTSPDFQAKILQPFEQVDRHHYQGAGLGLAICQGLTHAHAMGDI
;
A
#
# COMPACT_ATOMS: atom_id res chain seq x y z
N MET A 1 -3.79 2.39 -1.28
CA MET A 1 -2.34 2.62 -1.50
C MET A 1 -2.07 3.90 -2.28
N LEU A 2 -2.61 4.10 -3.49
CA LEU A 2 -2.38 5.32 -4.29
C LEU A 2 -2.82 6.61 -3.59
N SER A 3 -3.94 6.58 -2.86
CA SER A 3 -4.40 7.71 -2.03
C SER A 3 -3.39 8.10 -0.95
N ASN A 4 -2.70 7.13 -0.34
CA ASN A 4 -1.66 7.41 0.65
C ASN A 4 -0.44 8.05 -0.01
N ALA A 5 -0.01 7.54 -1.16
CA ALA A 5 1.10 8.12 -1.91
C ALA A 5 0.87 9.61 -2.24
N PHE A 6 -0.33 9.96 -2.74
CA PHE A 6 -0.70 11.37 -2.96
C PHE A 6 -0.79 12.18 -1.67
N LYS A 7 -1.39 11.63 -0.62
CA LYS A 7 -1.51 12.30 0.69
C LYS A 7 -0.14 12.67 1.29
N PHE A 8 0.87 11.81 1.10
CA PHE A 8 2.20 11.98 1.69
C PHE A 8 3.24 12.58 0.73
N THR A 9 2.85 12.88 -0.51
CA THR A 9 3.68 13.56 -1.52
C THR A 9 2.99 14.83 -2.03
N PRO A 10 2.94 15.91 -1.25
CA PRO A 10 2.35 17.18 -1.70
C PRO A 10 3.09 17.79 -2.89
N GLU A 11 4.42 17.66 -2.90
CA GLU A 11 5.30 18.02 -3.99
C GLU A 11 6.21 16.83 -4.31
N GLY A 12 6.42 16.55 -5.60
CA GLY A 12 7.21 15.41 -6.06
C GLY A 12 6.45 14.57 -7.09
N THR A 13 6.80 13.29 -7.16
CA THR A 13 6.24 12.33 -8.12
C THR A 13 5.64 11.13 -7.39
N VAL A 14 4.47 10.71 -7.87
CA VAL A 14 3.84 9.42 -7.57
C VAL A 14 3.76 8.64 -8.87
N SER A 15 4.24 7.40 -8.86
CA SER A 15 4.24 6.50 -10.02
C SER A 15 3.48 5.23 -9.72
N LEU A 16 2.69 4.77 -10.71
CA LEU A 16 2.00 3.49 -10.68
C LEU A 16 2.52 2.64 -11.82
N GLN A 17 3.03 1.47 -11.49
CA GLN A 17 3.41 0.45 -12.47
C GLN A 17 2.52 -0.76 -12.30
N ILE A 18 1.96 -1.24 -13.40
CA ILE A 18 1.16 -2.46 -13.43
C ILE A 18 1.85 -3.44 -14.39
N SER A 19 2.10 -4.65 -13.91
CA SER A 19 2.55 -5.76 -14.73
C SER A 19 1.68 -6.99 -14.49
N ALA A 20 1.59 -7.84 -15.50
CA ALA A 20 0.87 -9.09 -15.44
C ALA A 20 1.83 -10.25 -15.70
N SER A 21 1.63 -11.35 -14.98
CA SER A 21 2.33 -12.61 -15.25
C SER A 21 1.34 -13.76 -15.21
N ARG A 22 1.57 -14.79 -16.02
CA ARG A 22 0.75 -16.00 -16.00
C ARG A 22 1.55 -17.12 -15.34
N ARG A 23 0.96 -17.79 -14.35
CA ARG A 23 1.54 -18.98 -13.70
C ARG A 23 0.46 -20.03 -13.52
N ASN A 24 0.72 -21.25 -13.98
CA ASN A 24 -0.21 -22.39 -13.88
C ASN A 24 -1.62 -22.09 -14.41
N GLY A 25 -1.72 -21.32 -15.50
CA GLY A 25 -3.02 -20.93 -16.07
C GLY A 25 -3.64 -19.69 -15.43
N THR A 26 -3.30 -19.36 -14.18
CA THR A 26 -3.77 -18.17 -13.44
C THR A 26 -3.00 -16.91 -13.85
N TYR A 27 -3.70 -15.78 -13.97
CA TYR A 27 -3.10 -14.46 -14.15
C TYR A 27 -2.86 -13.77 -12.82
N TYR A 28 -1.63 -13.31 -12.61
CA TYR A 28 -1.21 -12.54 -11.45
C TYR A 28 -0.90 -11.11 -11.87
N LEU A 29 -1.61 -10.15 -11.28
CA LEU A 29 -1.34 -8.73 -11.45
C LEU A 29 -0.44 -8.24 -10.32
N ARG A 30 0.62 -7.51 -10.68
CA ARG A 30 1.45 -6.77 -9.74
C ARG A 30 1.24 -5.29 -9.99
N ALA A 31 0.69 -4.61 -9.00
CA ALA A 31 0.62 -3.15 -8.95
C ALA A 31 1.66 -2.63 -7.95
N THR A 32 2.57 -1.79 -8.42
CA THR A 32 3.57 -1.11 -7.60
C THR A 32 3.26 0.37 -7.59
N VAL A 33 3.12 0.95 -6.39
CA VAL A 33 3.03 2.39 -6.19
C VAL A 33 4.33 2.84 -5.57
N ALA A 34 5.00 3.83 -6.17
CA ALA A 34 6.20 4.44 -5.62
C ALA A 34 6.02 5.97 -5.59
N ASP A 35 6.42 6.59 -4.49
CA ASP A 35 6.33 8.02 -4.27
C ASP A 35 7.64 8.60 -3.72
N THR A 36 7.74 9.93 -3.73
CA THR A 36 8.92 10.69 -3.31
C THR A 36 8.59 11.60 -2.12
N GLY A 37 7.53 11.26 -1.38
CA GLY A 37 7.02 12.04 -0.28
C GLY A 37 7.92 12.03 0.95
N ILE A 38 7.33 12.39 2.09
CA ILE A 38 8.03 12.54 3.39
C ILE A 38 8.76 11.26 3.87
N GLY A 39 8.51 10.12 3.23
CA GLY A 39 9.08 8.84 3.61
C GLY A 39 8.52 8.31 4.94
N THR A 40 9.17 7.30 5.49
CA THR A 40 8.77 6.66 6.74
C THR A 40 10.00 6.04 7.39
N SER A 41 10.13 6.15 8.71
CA SER A 41 11.25 5.58 9.45
C SER A 41 11.28 4.04 9.32
N PRO A 42 12.47 3.40 9.34
CA PRO A 42 12.57 1.95 9.24
C PRO A 42 11.71 1.20 10.26
N ASP A 43 11.65 1.69 11.51
CA ASP A 43 10.85 1.09 12.58
C ASP A 43 9.34 1.12 12.28
N PHE A 44 8.87 2.17 11.62
CA PHE A 44 7.46 2.30 11.27
C PHE A 44 7.12 1.51 9.99
N GLN A 45 8.07 1.29 9.08
CA GLN A 45 7.85 0.42 7.91
C GLN A 45 7.44 -1.00 8.31
N ALA A 46 7.94 -1.51 9.43
CA ALA A 46 7.54 -2.82 9.95
C ALA A 46 6.09 -2.87 10.47
N LYS A 47 5.50 -1.70 10.78
CA LYS A 47 4.18 -1.57 11.41
C LYS A 47 3.12 -0.96 10.49
N ILE A 48 3.51 -0.36 9.37
CA ILE A 48 2.64 0.39 8.46
C ILE A 48 1.43 -0.40 7.89
N LEU A 49 1.52 -1.73 7.89
CA LEU A 49 0.45 -2.63 7.46
C LEU A 49 -0.45 -3.11 8.62
N GLN A 50 -0.10 -2.83 9.87
CA GLN A 50 -0.92 -3.18 11.02
C GLN A 50 -2.12 -2.21 11.13
N PRO A 51 -3.29 -2.70 11.57
CA PRO A 51 -4.45 -1.84 11.80
C PRO A 51 -4.15 -0.73 12.80
N PHE A 52 -4.68 0.47 12.55
CA PHE A 52 -4.60 1.65 13.42
C PHE A 52 -3.21 2.31 13.56
N GLU A 53 -2.19 1.80 12.88
CA GLU A 53 -0.86 2.40 12.85
C GLU A 53 -0.83 3.65 11.96
N GLN A 54 -0.31 4.76 12.50
CA GLN A 54 -0.10 6.02 11.78
C GLN A 54 1.14 6.73 12.32
N VAL A 55 1.97 7.29 11.42
CA VAL A 55 3.20 8.02 11.78
C VAL A 55 2.87 9.26 12.61
N ASP A 56 1.80 9.98 12.24
CA ASP A 56 1.39 11.21 12.91
C ASP A 56 -0.14 11.35 12.85
N ARG A 57 -0.79 11.18 14.00
CA ARG A 57 -2.25 11.27 14.15
C ARG A 57 -2.76 12.70 14.29
N HIS A 58 -1.88 13.67 14.55
CA HIS A 58 -2.26 15.07 14.76
C HIS A 58 -2.33 15.81 13.43
N HIS A 59 -1.39 15.53 12.52
CA HIS A 59 -1.32 16.22 11.23
C HIS A 59 -2.12 15.55 10.11
N TYR A 60 -2.40 14.24 10.22
CA TYR A 60 -3.02 13.49 9.16
C TYR A 60 -4.33 12.81 9.60
N GLN A 61 -5.43 13.13 8.91
CA GLN A 61 -6.71 12.49 9.19
C GLN A 61 -6.79 11.04 8.69
N GLY A 62 -7.49 10.20 9.43
CA GLY A 62 -7.78 8.81 9.09
C GLY A 62 -7.67 7.87 10.30
N ALA A 63 -8.14 6.63 10.14
CA ALA A 63 -8.06 5.61 11.19
C ALA A 63 -6.83 4.70 11.08
N GLY A 64 -5.98 4.86 10.05
CA GLY A 64 -4.81 3.98 9.83
C GLY A 64 -5.17 2.58 9.31
N LEU A 65 -6.37 2.40 8.76
CA LEU A 65 -6.85 1.08 8.32
C LEU A 65 -6.59 0.78 6.83
N GLY A 66 -6.36 1.81 6.02
CA GLY A 66 -6.37 1.68 4.56
C GLY A 66 -5.37 0.66 4.00
N LEU A 67 -4.16 0.62 4.55
CA LEU A 67 -3.13 -0.33 4.08
C LEU A 67 -3.38 -1.75 4.57
N ALA A 68 -3.81 -1.92 5.83
CA ALA A 68 -4.20 -3.20 6.39
C ALA A 68 -5.35 -3.85 5.59
N ILE A 69 -6.36 -3.05 5.19
CA ILE A 69 -7.46 -3.53 4.34
C ILE A 69 -6.95 -3.92 2.95
N CYS A 70 -6.12 -3.08 2.30
CA CYS A 70 -5.52 -3.43 1.02
C CYS A 70 -4.74 -4.75 1.08
N GLN A 71 -3.98 -4.99 2.16
CA GLN A 71 -3.26 -6.24 2.39
C GLN A 71 -4.21 -7.42 2.58
N GLY A 72 -5.28 -7.26 3.36
CA GLY A 72 -6.29 -8.31 3.55
C GLY A 72 -6.96 -8.72 2.24
N LEU A 73 -7.35 -7.73 1.43
CA LEU A 73 -7.95 -7.98 0.11
C LEU A 73 -6.99 -8.70 -0.83
N THR A 74 -5.73 -8.26 -0.94
CA THR A 74 -4.76 -8.94 -1.81
C THR A 74 -4.48 -10.36 -1.36
N HIS A 75 -4.43 -10.63 -0.05
CA HIS A 75 -4.32 -11.99 0.47
C HIS A 75 -5.54 -12.85 0.15
N ALA A 76 -6.76 -12.33 0.35
CA ALA A 76 -8.00 -13.06 0.06
C ALA A 76 -8.08 -13.44 -1.43
N HIS A 77 -7.71 -12.52 -2.33
CA HIS A 77 -7.69 -12.79 -3.77
C HIS A 77 -6.55 -13.72 -4.20
N ALA A 78 -5.41 -13.72 -3.50
CA ALA A 78 -4.32 -14.66 -3.79
C ALA A 78 -4.61 -16.09 -3.28
N MET A 79 -5.49 -16.25 -2.28
CA MET A 79 -5.89 -17.54 -1.71
C MET A 79 -7.16 -18.13 -2.35
N GLY A 80 -7.78 -17.44 -3.32
CA GLY A 80 -9.00 -17.87 -4.00
C GLY A 80 -8.85 -19.04 -4.99
N ASP A 81 -7.71 -19.73 -4.99
CA ASP A 81 -7.37 -20.86 -5.87
C ASP A 81 -7.27 -22.22 -5.10
N ILE A 82 -7.93 -22.37 -3.94
CA ILE A 82 -8.05 -23.66 -3.21
C ILE A 82 -9.45 -24.23 -3.38
#